data_AF-A0A8T5LQQ8-F1
#
_entry.id   AF-A0A8T5LQQ8-F1
#
_cell.length_a   1.000
_cell.length_b   1.000
_cell.length_c   1.000
_cell.angle_alpha   90.00
_cell.angle_beta   90.00
_cell.angle_gamma   90.00
#
_symmetry.space_group_name_H-M   'P 1'
#
loop_
_entity.id
_entity.type
_entity.pdbx_description
1 polymer ?
#
loop_
_entity_poly.entity_id
_entity_poly.type
_entity_poly.pdbx_seq_one_letter_code
_entity_poly.pdbx_strand_id
1 'polypeptide(L)'
;MRGDKMTTEDNLKAAFAGESQARNRYTYFAKVARKQGYHYIAKIFEETAENEMQHAKEELKMLKGIQDTAGNLTEAAEGEHYETVEMYPKFAEQAKKEGNIPAANLFMQ
;
A
#
# COMPACT_ATOMS: atom_id res chain seq x y z
N MET A 1 -20.40 -7.23 -26.55
CA MET A 1 -19.35 -7.25 -25.50
C MET A 1 -19.78 -6.25 -24.42
N ARG A 2 -20.21 -6.71 -23.24
CA ARG A 2 -20.39 -5.81 -22.09
C ARG A 2 -18.99 -5.55 -21.55
N GLY A 3 -18.45 -4.36 -21.79
CA GLY A 3 -17.24 -3.93 -21.10
C GLY A 3 -17.56 -3.87 -19.61
N ASP A 4 -16.78 -4.55 -18.79
CA ASP A 4 -16.87 -4.45 -17.34
C ASP A 4 -16.75 -2.97 -16.97
N LYS A 5 -17.84 -2.39 -16.48
CA LYS A 5 -17.88 -1.00 -16.07
C LYS A 5 -17.45 -0.95 -14.62
N MET A 6 -16.22 -0.51 -14.39
CA MET A 6 -15.64 -0.30 -13.06
C MET A 6 -16.62 0.46 -12.16
N THR A 7 -16.90 -0.09 -10.99
CA THR A 7 -17.86 0.51 -10.06
C THR A 7 -17.22 1.66 -9.29
N THR A 8 -18.03 2.51 -8.65
CA THR A 8 -17.50 3.53 -7.73
C THR A 8 -16.74 2.89 -6.58
N GLU A 9 -17.15 1.70 -6.12
CA GLU A 9 -16.43 0.96 -5.08
C GLU A 9 -15.03 0.53 -5.58
N ASP A 10 -14.94 0.02 -6.81
CA ASP A 10 -13.64 -0.33 -7.42
C ASP A 10 -12.75 0.90 -7.59
N ASN A 11 -13.33 2.05 -7.97
CA ASN A 11 -12.61 3.32 -8.05
C ASN A 11 -12.07 3.77 -6.69
N LEU A 12 -12.86 3.62 -5.62
CA LEU A 12 -12.42 3.94 -4.26
C LEU A 12 -11.30 3.02 -3.78
N LYS A 13 -11.37 1.71 -4.07
CA LYS A 13 -10.29 0.77 -3.77
C LYS A 13 -9.01 1.12 -4.53
N ALA A 14 -9.14 1.48 -5.81
CA ALA A 14 -8.01 1.91 -6.63
C ALA A 14 -7.39 3.22 -6.13
N ALA A 15 -8.21 4.20 -5.72
CA ALA A 15 -7.75 5.45 -5.12
C ALA A 15 -7.01 5.19 -3.81
N PHE A 16 -7.62 4.45 -2.87
CA PHE A 16 -6.99 4.09 -1.60
C PHE A 16 -5.62 3.41 -1.79
N ALA A 17 -5.52 2.46 -2.74
CA ALA A 17 -4.26 1.82 -3.09
C ALA A 17 -3.24 2.81 -3.67
N GLY A 18 -3.67 3.71 -4.57
CA GLY A 18 -2.85 4.74 -5.18
C GLY A 18 -2.26 5.71 -4.15
N GLU A 19 -3.10 6.24 -3.27
CA GLU A 19 -2.70 7.20 -2.23
C GLU A 19 -1.81 6.56 -1.17
N SER A 20 -2.10 5.31 -0.79
CA SER A 20 -1.25 4.54 0.13
C SER A 20 0.17 4.33 -0.43
N GLN A 21 0.28 4.02 -1.72
CA GLN A 21 1.58 3.90 -2.38
C GLN A 21 2.27 5.27 -2.53
N ALA A 22 1.53 6.33 -2.82
CA ALA A 22 2.06 7.69 -2.96
C ALA A 22 2.67 8.19 -1.64
N ARG A 23 1.95 8.03 -0.52
CA ARG A 23 2.45 8.31 0.83
C ARG A 23 3.80 7.66 1.11
N ASN A 24 3.92 6.35 0.84
CA ASN A 24 5.18 5.62 1.07
C ASN A 24 6.31 6.14 0.18
N ARG A 25 6.04 6.38 -1.11
CA ARG A 25 7.03 6.96 -2.04
C ARG A 25 7.52 8.33 -1.57
N TYR A 26 6.61 9.24 -1.23
CA TYR A 26 6.98 10.59 -0.80
C TYR A 26 7.76 10.59 0.51
N THR A 27 7.39 9.71 1.44
CA THR A 27 8.18 9.49 2.67
C THR A 27 9.61 9.04 2.36
N TYR A 28 9.81 8.17 1.37
CA TYR A 28 11.14 7.74 0.94
C TYR A 28 11.90 8.85 0.19
N PHE A 29 11.22 9.62 -0.64
CA PHE A 29 11.81 10.76 -1.37
C PHE A 29 12.28 11.85 -0.41
N ALA A 30 11.53 12.10 0.67
CA ALA A 30 11.96 13.01 1.74
C ALA A 30 13.31 12.59 2.33
N LYS A 31 13.51 11.29 2.60
CA LYS A 31 14.80 10.76 3.09
C LYS A 31 15.95 11.01 2.12
N VAL A 32 15.70 10.82 0.82
CA VAL A 32 16.69 11.12 -0.24
C VAL A 32 17.02 12.61 -0.27
N ALA A 33 16.00 13.49 -0.26
CA ALA A 33 16.19 14.93 -0.25
C ALA A 33 16.98 15.41 0.99
N ARG A 34 16.71 14.85 2.18
CA ARG A 34 17.51 15.13 3.40
C ARG A 34 18.96 14.72 3.23
N LYS A 35 19.23 13.53 2.70
CA LYS A 35 20.60 13.04 2.45
C LYS A 35 21.39 13.95 1.49
N GLN A 36 20.69 14.61 0.57
CA GLN A 36 21.27 15.54 -0.40
C GLN A 36 21.37 16.99 0.12
N GLY A 37 20.91 17.28 1.33
CA GLY A 37 20.92 18.63 1.92
C GLY A 37 19.73 19.51 1.50
N TYR A 38 18.77 18.99 0.73
CA TYR A 38 17.57 19.72 0.33
C TYR A 38 16.48 19.66 1.41
N HIS A 39 16.75 20.26 2.58
CA HIS A 39 15.88 20.16 3.74
C HIS A 39 14.47 20.73 3.52
N TYR A 40 14.33 21.82 2.74
CA TYR A 40 13.04 22.39 2.41
C TYR A 40 12.21 21.47 1.50
N ILE A 41 12.85 20.87 0.49
CA ILE A 41 12.21 19.90 -0.41
C ILE A 41 11.79 18.64 0.36
N ALA A 42 12.62 18.17 1.29
CA ALA A 42 12.25 17.06 2.15
C ALA A 42 10.99 17.35 2.96
N LYS A 43 10.87 18.57 3.51
CA LYS A 43 9.68 18.99 4.25
C LYS A 43 8.43 19.02 3.36
N ILE A 44 8.56 19.46 2.10
CA ILE A 44 7.47 19.40 1.13
C ILE A 44 7.04 17.96 0.90
N PHE A 45 7.97 17.02 0.66
CA PHE A 45 7.61 15.62 0.48
C PHE A 45 6.93 15.00 1.70
N GLU A 46 7.35 15.37 2.91
CA GLU A 46 6.71 14.92 4.16
C GLU A 46 5.29 15.47 4.29
N GLU A 47 5.09 16.75 3.99
CA GLU A 47 3.76 17.37 3.98
C GLU A 47 2.85 16.75 2.91
N THR A 48 3.36 16.49 1.70
CA THR A 48 2.62 15.77 0.68
C THR A 48 2.27 14.36 1.12
N ALA A 49 3.19 13.62 1.76
CA ALA A 49 2.90 12.28 2.28
C ALA A 49 1.78 12.29 3.33
N GLU A 50 1.73 13.31 4.18
CA GLU A 50 0.66 13.50 5.15
C GLU A 50 -0.68 13.81 4.46
N ASN A 51 -0.67 14.61 3.39
CA ASN A 51 -1.87 14.87 2.60
C ASN A 51 -2.42 13.58 1.96
N GLU A 52 -1.57 12.75 1.35
CA GLU A 52 -2.05 11.47 0.77
C GLU A 52 -2.53 10.49 1.84
N MET A 53 -2.00 10.57 3.06
CA MET A 53 -2.55 9.82 4.19
C MET A 53 -3.97 10.27 4.52
N GLN A 54 -4.27 11.57 4.46
CA GLN A 54 -5.63 12.08 4.69
C GLN A 54 -6.56 11.72 3.55
N HIS A 55 -6.12 11.78 2.28
CA HIS A 55 -6.91 11.29 1.14
C HIS A 55 -7.27 9.80 1.35
N ALA A 56 -6.26 8.94 1.49
CA ALA A 56 -6.43 7.50 1.72
C ALA A 56 -7.43 7.18 2.85
N LYS A 57 -7.37 7.96 3.94
CA LYS A 57 -8.31 7.83 5.06
C LYS A 57 -9.75 8.14 4.68
N GLU A 58 -10.01 9.19 3.91
CA GLU A 58 -11.36 9.53 3.48
C GLU A 58 -11.92 8.51 2.47
N GLU A 59 -11.11 7.99 1.54
CA GLU A 59 -11.55 6.91 0.66
C GLU A 59 -11.86 5.62 1.44
N LEU A 60 -11.00 5.24 2.40
CA LEU A 60 -11.20 4.06 3.23
C LEU A 60 -12.47 4.17 4.09
N LYS A 61 -12.80 5.37 4.59
CA LYS A 61 -14.07 5.63 5.28
C LYS A 61 -15.28 5.43 4.35
N MET A 62 -15.22 5.88 3.10
CA MET A 62 -16.31 5.66 2.13
C MET A 62 -16.51 4.17 1.83
N LEU A 63 -15.44 3.38 1.89
CA LEU A 63 -15.47 1.91 1.81
C LEU A 63 -15.93 1.24 3.11
N LYS A 64 -16.17 1.99 4.19
CA LYS A 64 -16.43 1.48 5.55
C LYS A 64 -15.30 0.57 6.06
N GLY A 65 -14.07 0.80 5.62
CA GLY A 65 -12.88 0.02 6.01
C GLY A 65 -12.27 0.44 7.34
N ILE A 66 -12.87 1.38 8.07
CA ILE A 66 -12.47 1.76 9.43
C ILE A 66 -13.62 1.42 10.38
N GLN A 67 -13.41 0.42 11.23
CA GLN A 67 -14.37 -0.09 12.20
C GLN A 67 -13.94 0.26 13.64
N ASP A 68 -14.55 -0.39 14.64
CA ASP A 68 -14.06 -0.33 16.01
C ASP A 68 -12.75 -1.14 16.17
N THR A 69 -12.13 -1.08 17.34
CA THR A 69 -10.84 -1.73 17.58
C THR A 69 -10.92 -3.25 17.36
N ALA A 70 -12.02 -3.90 17.72
CA ALA A 70 -12.18 -5.33 17.53
C ALA A 70 -12.28 -5.69 16.04
N GLY A 71 -13.09 -4.96 15.27
CA GLY A 71 -13.22 -5.14 13.83
C GLY A 71 -11.91 -4.89 13.08
N ASN A 72 -11.19 -3.82 13.44
CA ASN A 72 -9.90 -3.50 12.83
C ASN A 72 -8.82 -4.55 13.15
N LEU A 73 -8.87 -5.17 14.34
CA LEU A 73 -7.97 -6.29 14.70
C LEU A 73 -8.28 -7.55 13.89
N THR A 74 -9.56 -7.84 13.65
CA THR A 74 -9.98 -8.97 12.80
C THR A 74 -9.50 -8.76 11.36
N GLU A 75 -9.76 -7.60 10.77
CA GLU A 75 -9.31 -7.26 9.41
C GLU A 75 -7.78 -7.40 9.28
N ALA A 76 -7.03 -6.88 10.25
CA ALA A 76 -5.58 -7.00 10.26
C ALA A 76 -5.12 -8.47 10.36
N ALA A 77 -5.74 -9.27 11.23
CA ALA A 77 -5.39 -10.68 11.40
C ALA A 77 -5.71 -11.51 10.13
N GLU A 78 -6.84 -11.23 9.49
CA GLU A 78 -7.23 -11.88 8.23
C GLU A 78 -6.29 -11.49 7.07
N GLY A 79 -5.93 -10.21 6.98
CA GLY A 79 -4.95 -9.71 6.02
C GLY A 79 -3.60 -10.39 6.19
N GLU A 80 -3.03 -10.38 7.40
CA GLU A 80 -1.76 -11.03 7.71
C GLU A 80 -1.81 -12.55 7.46
N HIS A 81 -2.94 -13.20 7.77
CA HIS A 81 -3.13 -14.62 7.48
C HIS A 81 -3.11 -14.90 5.97
N TYR A 82 -3.84 -14.11 5.18
CA TYR A 82 -3.83 -14.22 3.72
C TYR A 82 -2.42 -13.99 3.15
N GLU A 83 -1.72 -12.96 3.63
CA GLU A 83 -0.37 -12.65 3.17
C GLU A 83 0.59 -13.83 3.42
N THR A 84 0.59 -14.34 4.65
CA THR A 84 1.54 -15.38 5.10
C THR A 84 1.22 -16.78 4.57
N VAL A 85 -0.06 -17.15 4.47
CA VAL A 85 -0.48 -18.51 4.07
C VAL A 85 -0.67 -18.63 2.57
N GLU A 86 -1.07 -17.55 1.90
CA GLU A 86 -1.39 -17.60 0.47
C GLU A 86 -0.49 -16.73 -0.39
N MET A 87 -0.45 -15.42 -0.17
CA MET A 87 0.13 -14.47 -1.12
C MET A 87 1.65 -14.66 -1.25
N TYR A 88 2.38 -14.54 -0.13
CA TYR A 88 3.84 -14.60 -0.13
C TYR A 88 4.39 -15.97 -0.55
N PRO A 89 3.85 -17.12 -0.12
CA PRO A 89 4.27 -18.42 -0.63
C PRO A 89 4.11 -18.55 -2.16
N LYS A 90 2.95 -18.12 -2.71
CA LYS A 90 2.68 -18.15 -4.16
C LYS A 90 3.66 -17.25 -4.91
N PHE A 91 3.92 -16.05 -4.40
CA PHE A 91 4.86 -15.11 -5.02
C PHE A 91 6.30 -15.62 -4.97
N ALA A 92 6.73 -16.20 -3.85
CA ALA A 92 8.05 -16.81 -3.70
C ALA A 92 8.25 -17.98 -4.67
N GLU A 93 7.25 -18.85 -4.83
CA GLU A 93 7.30 -19.96 -5.78
C GLU A 93 7.42 -19.46 -7.23
N GLN A 94 6.61 -18.45 -7.60
CA GLN A 94 6.66 -17.86 -8.93
C GLN A 94 8.02 -17.20 -9.21
N ALA A 95 8.54 -16.42 -8.27
CA ALA A 95 9.84 -15.77 -8.38
C ALA A 95 10.98 -16.79 -8.54
N LYS A 96 10.91 -17.95 -7.85
CA LYS A 96 11.86 -19.07 -8.06
C LYS A 96 11.76 -19.66 -9.46
N LYS A 97 10.55 -19.87 -9.98
CA LYS A 97 10.32 -20.39 -11.34
C LYS A 97 10.89 -19.47 -12.42
N GLU A 98 10.83 -18.15 -12.19
CA GLU A 98 11.39 -17.13 -13.08
C GLU A 98 12.90 -16.89 -12.89
N GLY A 99 13.52 -17.53 -11.91
CA GLY A 99 14.93 -17.32 -11.57
C GLY A 99 15.23 -16.01 -10.84
N ASN A 100 14.21 -15.27 -10.39
CA ASN A 100 14.37 -14.05 -9.58
C ASN A 100 14.55 -14.40 -8.09
N ILE A 101 15.72 -14.95 -7.76
CA ILE A 101 16.07 -15.38 -6.40
C ILE A 101 15.99 -14.24 -5.36
N PRO A 102 16.39 -12.99 -5.66
CA PRO A 102 16.22 -11.88 -4.72
C PRO A 102 14.76 -11.64 -4.33
N ALA A 103 13.83 -11.63 -5.30
CA ALA A 103 12.41 -11.48 -5.02
C ALA A 103 11.85 -12.67 -4.23
N ALA A 104 12.25 -13.89 -4.60
CA ALA A 104 11.84 -15.09 -3.87
C ALA A 104 12.26 -15.04 -2.38
N ASN A 105 13.48 -14.59 -2.10
CA ASN A 105 13.95 -14.43 -0.73
C ASN A 105 13.22 -13.31 0.01
N LEU A 106 12.93 -12.19 -0.66
CA LEU A 106 12.14 -11.11 -0.08
C LEU A 106 10.74 -11.57 0.32
N PHE A 107 10.08 -12.39 -0.50
CA PHE A 107 8.75 -12.94 -0.19
C PHE A 107 8.77 -14.07 0.86
N MET A 108 9.94 -14.50 1.35
CA MET A 108 10.05 -15.52 2.39
C MET A 108 10.55 -14.96 3.73
N GLN A 109 10.79 -13.65 3.82
CA GLN A 109 11.12 -12.95 5.07
C GLN A 109 9.89 -12.72 5.91
#